data_AF-X1GIW0-F1
#
_entry.id   AF-X1GIW0-F1
#
_cell.length_a   1.000
_cell.length_b   1.000
_cell.length_c   1.000
_cell.angle_alpha   90.00
_cell.angle_beta   90.00
_cell.angle_gamma   90.00
#
_symmetry.space_group_name_H-M   'P 1'
#
loop_
_entity.id
_entity.type
_entity.pdbx_description
1 polymer ?
#
loop_
_entity_poly.entity_id
_entity_poly.type
_entity_poly.pdbx_seq_one_letter_code
_entity_poly.pdbx_strand_id
1 'polypeptide(L)'
;QELCDKHGIDEVIAGIETLMDHSEQLVLQEIKKIPPGVYEATDYIDDDGVGNGPFVVKVKVTVAPDKITCDFTGSHPQVPGPVNSARTGLYSAARAVLISLTNPSIPANEGCFRPLEIICPDKTIFTCERPAPVSTYWETMMYASDLIWRAMAPVMPKKLPAGHFLSVCGVVLSGIHPDTGELFILVEPQAGGWGAGADKDGENGLVCVGDGETYIIPVEVCETRYGVLVERYGYDITEGGEGKFRGGRGLVRDYRVLAEEAWYTGTFGRYKYRPWGMGE
;
A
#
# COMPACT_ATOMS: atom_id res chain seq x y z
N GLN A 1 -10.24 25.60 -19.38
CA GLN A 1 -10.74 26.53 -20.41
C GLN A 1 -10.97 27.91 -19.82
N GLU A 2 -11.92 28.09 -18.89
CA GLU A 2 -12.24 29.41 -18.29
C GLU A 2 -11.03 30.16 -17.71
N LEU A 3 -10.12 29.46 -17.01
CA LEU A 3 -8.88 30.06 -16.50
C LEU A 3 -7.99 30.61 -17.62
N CYS A 4 -7.83 29.86 -18.72
CA CYS A 4 -7.03 30.29 -19.87
C CYS A 4 -7.69 31.45 -20.62
N ASP A 5 -9.03 31.46 -20.74
CA ASP A 5 -9.76 32.55 -21.38
C ASP A 5 -9.65 33.86 -20.59
N LYS A 6 -9.59 33.77 -19.26
CA LYS A 6 -9.49 34.92 -18.36
C LYS A 6 -8.05 35.44 -18.18
N HIS A 7 -7.07 34.56 -18.11
CA HIS A 7 -5.68 34.90 -17.73
C HIS A 7 -4.65 34.71 -18.84
N GLY A 8 -5.02 34.03 -19.94
CA GLY A 8 -4.08 33.60 -20.98
C GLY A 8 -3.45 32.24 -20.67
N ILE A 9 -3.17 31.46 -21.72
CA ILE A 9 -2.58 30.12 -21.57
C ILE A 9 -1.19 30.17 -20.94
N ASP A 10 -0.37 31.14 -21.32
CA ASP A 10 1.02 31.26 -20.85
C ASP A 10 1.07 31.53 -19.34
N GLU A 11 0.17 32.38 -18.83
CA GLU A 11 0.07 32.69 -17.40
C GLU A 11 -0.40 31.48 -16.59
N VAL A 12 -1.35 30.70 -17.12
CA VAL A 12 -1.82 29.47 -16.48
C VAL A 12 -0.69 28.44 -16.40
N ILE A 13 0.09 28.26 -17.46
CA ILE A 13 1.25 27.37 -17.47
C ILE A 13 2.31 27.84 -16.47
N ALA A 14 2.63 29.14 -16.44
CA ALA A 14 3.58 29.71 -15.48
C ALA A 14 3.11 29.52 -14.03
N GLY A 15 1.80 29.64 -13.77
CA GLY A 15 1.20 29.36 -12.47
C GLY A 15 1.36 27.89 -12.06
N ILE A 16 1.17 26.95 -12.98
CA ILE A 16 1.38 25.51 -12.73
C ILE A 16 2.84 25.23 -12.36
N GLU A 17 3.81 25.76 -13.11
CA GLU A 17 5.24 25.62 -12.79
C GLU A 17 5.57 26.23 -11.43
N THR A 18 5.06 27.43 -11.13
CA THR A 18 5.26 28.08 -9.83
C THR A 18 4.72 27.23 -8.67
N LEU A 19 3.58 26.57 -8.84
CA LEU A 19 3.02 25.65 -7.83
C LEU A 19 3.89 24.41 -7.64
N MET A 20 4.48 23.87 -8.71
CA MET A 20 5.39 22.72 -8.61
C MET A 20 6.71 23.13 -7.94
N ASP A 21 7.30 24.26 -8.32
CA ASP A 21 8.51 24.80 -7.69
C ASP A 21 8.29 25.07 -6.19
N HIS A 22 7.14 25.64 -5.84
CA HIS A 22 6.78 25.89 -4.45
C HIS A 22 6.69 24.58 -3.63
N SER A 23 5.99 23.58 -4.16
CA SER A 23 5.86 22.28 -3.51
C SER A 23 7.22 21.58 -3.34
N GLU A 24 8.09 21.66 -4.33
CA GLU A 24 9.47 21.16 -4.24
C GLU A 24 10.23 21.81 -3.08
N GLN A 25 10.16 23.15 -2.95
CA GLN A 25 10.82 23.85 -1.84
C GLN A 25 10.28 23.43 -0.47
N LEU A 26 8.96 23.24 -0.34
CA LEU A 26 8.36 22.76 0.92
C LEU A 26 8.84 21.35 1.28
N VAL A 27 8.90 20.44 0.30
CA VAL A 27 9.41 19.08 0.52
C VAL A 27 10.88 19.09 0.90
N LEU A 28 11.72 19.89 0.21
CA LEU A 28 13.14 20.03 0.54
C LEU A 28 13.37 20.55 1.97
N GLN A 29 12.51 21.44 2.46
CA GLN A 29 12.57 21.91 3.85
C GLN A 29 12.27 20.79 4.86
N GLU A 30 11.35 19.88 4.54
CA GLU A 30 11.07 18.71 5.38
C GLU A 30 12.18 17.67 5.31
N ILE A 31 12.75 17.41 4.12
CA ILE A 31 13.88 16.47 3.95
C ILE A 31 15.07 16.88 4.83
N LYS A 32 15.38 18.18 4.93
CA LYS A 32 16.46 18.70 5.80
C LYS A 32 16.28 18.41 7.29
N LYS A 33 15.07 18.06 7.74
CA LYS A 33 14.78 17.70 9.14
C LYS A 33 15.01 16.21 9.40
N ILE A 34 15.12 15.40 8.34
CA ILE A 34 15.40 13.97 8.44
C ILE A 34 16.90 13.79 8.67
N PRO A 35 17.33 12.95 9.63
CA PRO A 35 18.75 12.68 9.81
C PRO A 35 19.39 12.18 8.51
N PRO A 36 20.52 12.78 8.06
CA PRO A 36 21.22 12.30 6.88
C PRO A 36 21.84 10.94 7.17
N GLY A 37 21.80 10.03 6.20
CA GLY A 37 22.30 8.68 6.39
C GLY A 37 21.87 7.70 5.30
N VAL A 38 22.26 6.45 5.52
CA VAL A 38 21.86 5.30 4.71
C VAL A 38 21.11 4.35 5.61
N TYR A 39 19.90 3.99 5.20
CA TYR A 39 18.98 3.14 5.95
C TYR A 39 18.55 1.96 5.08
N GLU A 40 18.55 0.75 5.63
CA GLU A 40 18.30 -0.47 4.86
C GLU A 40 17.19 -1.28 5.49
N ALA A 41 16.37 -1.90 4.63
CA ALA A 41 15.37 -2.87 5.05
C ALA A 41 15.35 -4.05 4.09
N THR A 42 15.04 -5.23 4.62
CA THR A 42 14.82 -6.45 3.85
C THR A 42 13.59 -7.15 4.40
N ASP A 43 12.76 -7.66 3.49
CA ASP A 43 11.55 -8.39 3.80
C ASP A 43 11.33 -9.50 2.76
N TYR A 44 10.26 -10.27 2.94
CA TYR A 44 9.91 -11.42 2.11
C TYR A 44 8.45 -11.36 1.71
N ILE A 45 8.21 -11.47 0.40
CA ILE A 45 6.88 -11.78 -0.15
C ILE A 45 6.68 -13.29 -0.02
N ASP A 46 5.55 -13.69 0.56
CA ASP A 46 5.31 -15.08 1.00
C ASP A 46 5.38 -16.10 -0.15
N ASP A 47 4.59 -15.87 -1.20
CA ASP A 47 4.49 -16.68 -2.40
C ASP A 47 3.96 -15.88 -3.60
N ASP A 48 3.77 -16.56 -4.74
CA ASP A 48 3.16 -16.02 -5.95
C ASP A 48 1.81 -16.69 -6.33
N GLY A 49 1.16 -17.40 -5.40
CA GLY A 49 -0.10 -18.11 -5.65
C GLY A 49 -0.02 -19.29 -6.62
N VAL A 50 1.16 -19.62 -7.16
CA VAL A 50 1.37 -20.76 -8.09
C VAL A 50 2.45 -21.73 -7.60
N GLY A 51 2.79 -21.67 -6.31
CA GLY A 51 3.66 -22.63 -5.63
C GLY A 51 5.13 -22.23 -5.53
N ASN A 52 5.49 -20.97 -5.84
CA ASN A 52 6.86 -20.46 -5.65
C ASN A 52 6.94 -19.51 -4.46
N GLY A 53 8.17 -19.21 -4.02
CA GLY A 53 8.44 -18.30 -2.91
C GLY A 53 9.25 -18.98 -1.80
N PRO A 54 9.67 -18.21 -0.78
CA PRO A 54 9.45 -16.77 -0.63
C PRO A 54 10.41 -15.93 -1.48
N PHE A 55 10.04 -14.67 -1.75
CA PHE A 55 10.83 -13.75 -2.57
C PHE A 55 11.43 -12.64 -1.72
N VAL A 56 12.75 -12.54 -1.70
CA VAL A 56 13.46 -11.47 -0.99
C VAL A 56 13.25 -10.13 -1.69
N VAL A 57 12.86 -9.13 -0.92
CA VAL A 57 12.73 -7.75 -1.36
C VAL A 57 13.49 -6.84 -0.41
N LYS A 58 14.16 -5.82 -0.93
CA LYS A 58 15.01 -4.94 -0.12
C LYS A 58 15.06 -3.53 -0.67
N VAL A 59 15.37 -2.59 0.21
CA VAL A 59 15.65 -1.20 -0.14
C VAL A 59 16.84 -0.69 0.64
N LYS A 60 17.59 0.19 0.00
CA LYS A 60 18.57 1.08 0.63
C LYS A 60 18.11 2.52 0.37
N VAL A 61 17.77 3.23 1.43
CA VAL A 61 17.31 4.62 1.41
C VAL A 61 18.48 5.52 1.81
N THR A 62 18.89 6.40 0.90
CA THR A 62 19.91 7.41 1.15
C THR A 62 19.25 8.77 1.31
N VAL A 63 19.43 9.41 2.46
CA VAL A 63 18.91 10.75 2.75
C VAL A 63 20.04 11.77 2.59
N ALA A 64 19.91 12.65 1.60
CA ALA A 64 20.78 13.80 1.35
C ALA A 64 20.00 15.10 1.61
N PRO A 65 20.69 16.26 1.75
CA PRO A 65 20.02 17.54 2.03
C PRO A 65 19.05 18.03 0.94
N ASP A 66 19.21 17.52 -0.28
CA ASP A 66 18.51 17.95 -1.49
C ASP A 66 17.68 16.84 -2.15
N LYS A 67 17.80 15.59 -1.70
CA LYS A 67 17.02 14.46 -2.23
C LYS A 67 16.99 13.24 -1.31
N ILE A 68 16.03 12.37 -1.55
CA ILE A 68 16.00 11.00 -1.02
C ILE A 68 16.14 10.03 -2.19
N THR A 69 17.08 9.09 -2.09
CA THR A 69 17.27 8.03 -3.09
C THR A 69 16.81 6.69 -2.50
N CYS A 70 15.85 6.03 -3.14
CA CYS A 70 15.38 4.69 -2.80
C CYS A 70 15.91 3.67 -3.81
N ASP A 71 16.86 2.84 -3.39
CA ASP A 71 17.52 1.83 -4.23
C ASP A 71 17.04 0.41 -3.88
N PHE A 72 16.33 -0.20 -4.82
CA PHE A 72 15.74 -1.54 -4.71
C PHE A 72 16.60 -2.63 -5.35
N THR A 73 17.84 -2.31 -5.73
CA THR A 73 18.78 -3.28 -6.33
C THR A 73 18.99 -4.49 -5.41
N GLY A 74 18.97 -5.68 -5.99
CA GLY A 74 19.10 -6.94 -5.26
C GLY A 74 17.79 -7.50 -4.71
N SER A 75 16.64 -6.88 -5.03
CA SER A 75 15.32 -7.51 -4.90
C SER A 75 15.14 -8.63 -5.94
N HIS A 76 14.24 -9.58 -5.64
CA HIS A 76 14.05 -10.78 -6.45
C HIS A 76 13.71 -10.46 -7.93
N PRO A 77 14.17 -11.28 -8.90
CA PRO A 77 13.68 -11.21 -10.28
C PRO A 77 12.15 -11.33 -10.37
N GLN A 78 11.57 -10.88 -11.47
CA GLN A 78 10.14 -11.09 -11.74
C GLN A 78 9.77 -12.58 -11.70
N VAL A 79 8.58 -12.90 -11.21
CA VAL A 79 8.11 -14.26 -10.87
C VAL A 79 6.98 -14.71 -11.80
N PRO A 80 6.71 -16.03 -11.91
CA PRO A 80 5.68 -16.52 -12.82
C PRO A 80 4.25 -16.29 -12.33
N GLY A 81 4.01 -16.11 -11.03
CA GLY A 81 2.69 -15.74 -10.50
C GLY A 81 2.40 -14.24 -10.49
N PRO A 82 1.15 -13.82 -10.23
CA PRO A 82 0.62 -12.49 -10.57
C PRO A 82 1.06 -11.35 -9.66
N VAL A 83 1.91 -11.63 -8.68
CA VAL A 83 2.34 -10.68 -7.66
C VAL A 83 3.35 -9.67 -8.19
N ASN A 84 3.77 -9.69 -9.46
CA ASN A 84 4.72 -8.70 -9.96
C ASN A 84 4.11 -7.29 -10.03
N SER A 85 4.95 -6.28 -9.84
CA SER A 85 4.60 -4.88 -10.04
C SER A 85 5.40 -4.26 -11.18
N ALA A 86 4.74 -3.43 -11.98
CA ALA A 86 5.39 -2.62 -13.00
C ALA A 86 6.06 -1.41 -12.37
N ARG A 87 6.97 -0.77 -13.12
CA ARG A 87 7.70 0.44 -12.68
C ARG A 87 6.77 1.54 -12.15
N THR A 88 5.57 1.70 -12.71
CA THR A 88 4.57 2.68 -12.26
C THR A 88 4.08 2.39 -10.84
N GLY A 89 3.92 1.13 -10.45
CA GLY A 89 3.57 0.72 -9.09
C GLY A 89 4.67 1.10 -8.10
N LEU A 90 5.92 0.77 -8.43
CA LEU A 90 7.08 1.16 -7.61
C LEU A 90 7.16 2.68 -7.41
N TYR A 91 6.95 3.46 -8.47
CA TYR A 91 6.96 4.92 -8.40
C TYR A 91 5.85 5.45 -7.51
N SER A 92 4.64 4.91 -7.64
CA SER A 92 3.49 5.30 -6.82
C SER A 92 3.73 4.97 -5.34
N ALA A 93 4.26 3.79 -5.06
CA ALA A 93 4.58 3.33 -3.70
C ALA A 93 5.62 4.23 -3.01
N ALA A 94 6.72 4.54 -3.70
CA ALA A 94 7.78 5.40 -3.15
C ALA A 94 7.31 6.86 -2.98
N ARG A 95 6.52 7.39 -3.93
CA ARG A 95 5.93 8.73 -3.85
C ARG A 95 4.97 8.86 -2.68
N ALA A 96 4.11 7.87 -2.45
CA ALA A 96 3.20 7.87 -1.32
C ALA A 96 3.94 7.94 0.03
N VAL A 97 5.01 7.15 0.18
CA VAL A 97 5.80 7.16 1.41
C VAL A 97 6.59 8.45 1.58
N LEU A 98 7.12 9.05 0.50
CA LEU A 98 7.81 10.34 0.58
C LEU A 98 6.94 11.42 1.26
N ILE A 99 5.64 11.46 0.95
CA ILE A 99 4.71 12.39 1.59
C ILE A 99 4.58 12.11 3.10
N SER A 100 4.53 10.83 3.50
CA SER A 100 4.54 10.42 4.92
C SER A 100 5.85 10.77 5.64
N LEU A 101 6.99 10.69 4.97
CA LEU A 101 8.28 11.12 5.52
C LEU A 101 8.32 12.65 5.71
N THR A 102 7.73 13.38 4.76
CA THR A 102 7.82 14.83 4.68
C THR A 102 6.62 15.48 5.38
N ASN A 103 5.61 15.93 4.64
CA ASN A 103 4.43 16.57 5.21
C ASN A 103 3.16 16.25 4.38
N PRO A 104 2.23 15.45 4.92
CA PRO A 104 0.94 15.14 4.27
C PRO A 104 0.01 16.34 4.04
N SER A 105 0.28 17.49 4.64
CA SER A 105 -0.51 18.72 4.43
C SER A 105 -0.09 19.50 3.19
N ILE A 106 1.05 19.16 2.55
CA ILE A 106 1.47 19.78 1.29
C ILE A 106 0.57 19.21 0.17
N PRO A 107 -0.12 20.06 -0.61
CA PRO A 107 -0.91 19.58 -1.75
C PRO A 107 -0.04 18.81 -2.74
N ALA A 108 -0.40 17.56 -3.00
CA ALA A 108 0.37 16.67 -3.84
C ALA A 108 0.36 17.14 -5.31
N ASN A 109 1.55 17.38 -5.86
CA ASN A 109 1.79 17.63 -7.28
C ASN A 109 3.18 17.10 -7.64
N GLU A 110 3.57 17.15 -8.92
CA GLU A 110 4.85 16.58 -9.38
C GLU A 110 6.07 17.24 -8.71
N GLY A 111 5.97 18.51 -8.33
CA GLY A 111 7.00 19.22 -7.58
C GLY A 111 7.37 18.54 -6.26
N CYS A 112 6.40 17.93 -5.57
CA CYS A 112 6.64 17.18 -4.34
C CYS A 112 7.60 16.00 -4.54
N PHE A 113 7.65 15.45 -5.75
CA PHE A 113 8.36 14.21 -6.06
C PHE A 113 9.68 14.42 -6.81
N ARG A 114 9.98 15.66 -7.26
CA ARG A 114 11.28 16.03 -7.85
C ARG A 114 12.49 15.65 -6.96
N PRO A 115 12.47 15.79 -5.62
CA PRO A 115 13.58 15.39 -4.76
C PRO A 115 13.58 13.89 -4.40
N LEU A 116 12.88 13.04 -5.16
CA LEU A 116 12.88 11.59 -4.99
C LEU A 116 13.54 10.90 -6.19
N GLU A 117 14.58 10.13 -5.93
CA GLU A 117 15.23 9.27 -6.90
C GLU A 117 14.90 7.80 -6.60
N ILE A 118 14.48 7.05 -7.62
CA ILE A 118 14.12 5.63 -7.49
C ILE A 118 15.02 4.80 -8.40
N ILE A 119 15.80 3.91 -7.81
CA ILE A 119 16.71 3.00 -8.52
C ILE A 119 16.16 1.59 -8.40
N CYS A 120 15.89 0.96 -9.54
CA CYS A 120 15.53 -0.45 -9.60
C CYS A 120 15.83 -0.99 -11.01
N PRO A 121 16.67 -2.04 -11.13
CA PRO A 121 16.97 -2.68 -12.41
C PRO A 121 15.70 -3.16 -13.12
N ASP A 122 15.72 -3.36 -14.44
CA ASP A 122 14.59 -3.99 -15.13
C ASP A 122 14.44 -5.47 -14.76
N LYS A 123 13.24 -6.03 -14.97
CA LYS A 123 12.92 -7.45 -14.75
C LYS A 123 13.07 -7.94 -13.31
N THR A 124 12.88 -7.04 -12.36
CA THR A 124 12.70 -7.41 -10.95
C THR A 124 11.22 -7.53 -10.63
N ILE A 125 10.89 -8.04 -9.44
CA ILE A 125 9.52 -8.12 -8.95
C ILE A 125 8.85 -6.73 -8.83
N PHE A 126 9.62 -5.65 -8.66
CA PHE A 126 9.13 -4.27 -8.56
C PHE A 126 9.08 -3.52 -9.91
N THR A 127 9.73 -4.04 -10.94
CA THR A 127 9.91 -3.42 -12.26
C THR A 127 9.81 -4.47 -13.34
N CYS A 128 8.78 -5.31 -13.25
CA CYS A 128 8.63 -6.44 -14.15
C CYS A 128 8.37 -5.97 -15.58
N GLU A 129 8.77 -6.80 -16.54
CA GLU A 129 8.45 -6.61 -17.94
C GLU A 129 7.58 -7.76 -18.45
N ARG A 130 6.85 -7.49 -19.55
CA ARG A 130 6.09 -8.51 -20.27
C ARG A 130 7.00 -9.73 -20.56
N PRO A 131 6.53 -10.97 -20.33
CA PRO A 131 5.16 -11.39 -20.04
C PRO A 131 4.85 -11.66 -18.55
N ALA A 132 5.57 -11.07 -17.59
CA ALA A 132 5.27 -11.27 -16.17
C ALA A 132 3.80 -10.88 -15.86
N PRO A 133 3.06 -11.72 -15.13
CA PRO A 133 1.69 -11.40 -14.73
C PRO A 133 1.67 -10.44 -13.54
N VAL A 134 0.69 -9.53 -13.55
CA VAL A 134 0.57 -8.38 -12.65
C VAL A 134 -0.83 -8.24 -12.05
N SER A 135 -1.67 -9.27 -12.12
CA SER A 135 -3.08 -9.14 -11.71
C SER A 135 -3.27 -8.93 -10.21
N THR A 136 -2.24 -9.15 -9.40
CA THR A 136 -2.21 -8.88 -7.94
C THR A 136 -1.03 -7.98 -7.56
N TYR A 137 -0.65 -7.07 -8.46
CA TYR A 137 0.52 -6.18 -8.31
C TYR A 137 0.54 -5.34 -7.03
N TRP A 138 -0.64 -5.09 -6.43
CA TRP A 138 -0.78 -4.32 -5.20
C TRP A 138 -0.02 -4.97 -4.05
N GLU A 139 0.02 -6.31 -3.98
CA GLU A 139 0.75 -7.04 -2.93
C GLU A 139 2.21 -6.59 -2.95
N THR A 140 2.89 -6.67 -4.09
CA THR A 140 4.28 -6.22 -4.22
C THR A 140 4.43 -4.70 -4.14
N MET A 141 3.51 -3.92 -4.72
CA MET A 141 3.56 -2.45 -4.63
C MET A 141 3.63 -1.99 -3.17
N MET A 142 2.83 -2.60 -2.29
CA MET A 142 2.77 -2.27 -0.87
C MET A 142 4.06 -2.63 -0.13
N TYR A 143 4.75 -3.71 -0.51
CA TYR A 143 6.10 -3.99 0.01
C TYR A 143 7.10 -2.90 -0.34
N ALA A 144 7.02 -2.25 -1.50
CA ALA A 144 7.92 -1.15 -1.82
C ALA A 144 7.73 0.04 -0.86
N SER A 145 6.48 0.36 -0.54
CA SER A 145 6.17 1.38 0.47
C SER A 145 6.67 0.96 1.86
N ASP A 146 6.34 -0.26 2.29
CA ASP A 146 6.70 -0.77 3.63
C ASP A 146 8.20 -0.89 3.84
N LEU A 147 8.97 -1.25 2.81
CA LEU A 147 10.42 -1.32 2.89
C LEU A 147 11.03 0.06 3.16
N ILE A 148 10.59 1.10 2.44
CA ILE A 148 11.04 2.48 2.70
C ILE A 148 10.60 2.90 4.10
N TRP A 149 9.35 2.62 4.45
CA TRP A 149 8.79 2.92 5.77
C TRP A 149 9.61 2.28 6.89
N ARG A 150 9.89 0.98 6.78
CA ARG A 150 10.67 0.19 7.73
C ARG A 150 12.11 0.68 7.88
N ALA A 151 12.74 1.05 6.77
CA ALA A 151 14.10 1.61 6.80
C ALA A 151 14.12 2.96 7.56
N MET A 152 13.10 3.79 7.37
CA MET A 152 13.04 5.14 7.93
C MET A 152 12.45 5.22 9.34
N ALA A 153 11.59 4.27 9.73
CA ALA A 153 10.86 4.33 10.99
C ALA A 153 11.76 4.45 12.24
N PRO A 154 12.91 3.74 12.35
CA PRO A 154 13.81 3.90 13.49
C PRO A 154 14.33 5.33 13.71
N VAL A 155 14.46 6.13 12.64
CA VAL A 155 14.92 7.53 12.71
C VAL A 155 13.76 8.55 12.68
N MET A 156 12.53 8.09 12.47
CA MET A 156 11.32 8.93 12.45
C MET A 156 10.16 8.33 13.28
N PRO A 157 10.39 7.84 14.51
CA PRO A 157 9.41 7.01 15.24
C PRO A 157 8.13 7.76 15.65
N LYS A 158 8.17 9.10 15.67
CA LYS A 158 6.98 9.93 15.97
C LYS A 158 6.06 10.14 14.77
N LYS A 159 6.56 9.88 13.55
CA LYS A 159 5.78 10.00 12.30
C LYS A 159 5.37 8.62 11.77
N LEU A 160 6.25 7.64 11.91
CA LEU A 160 6.09 6.31 11.31
C LEU A 160 5.79 5.28 12.40
N PRO A 161 4.56 4.73 12.47
CA PRO A 161 4.26 3.54 13.27
C PRO A 161 5.01 2.30 12.78
N ALA A 162 4.89 1.22 13.55
CA ALA A 162 5.36 -0.12 13.22
C ALA A 162 4.68 -0.70 11.97
N GLY A 163 5.15 -1.88 11.56
CA GLY A 163 4.74 -2.56 10.34
C GLY A 163 3.24 -2.80 10.23
N HIS A 164 2.76 -2.66 9.01
CA HIS A 164 1.37 -2.79 8.61
C HIS A 164 1.12 -4.15 7.93
N PHE A 165 -0.14 -4.62 7.85
CA PHE A 165 -0.48 -5.97 7.33
C PHE A 165 -0.31 -6.14 5.81
N LEU A 166 -0.04 -5.06 5.08
CA LEU A 166 0.27 -4.92 3.65
C LEU A 166 -0.65 -5.53 2.60
N SER A 167 -1.47 -6.53 2.89
CA SER A 167 -2.31 -7.13 1.86
C SER A 167 -3.56 -6.29 1.61
N VAL A 168 -4.10 -6.32 0.40
CA VAL A 168 -5.48 -5.83 0.16
C VAL A 168 -6.50 -6.81 0.73
N CYS A 169 -6.08 -8.05 1.01
CA CYS A 169 -6.95 -9.13 1.45
C CYS A 169 -8.16 -9.26 0.51
N GLY A 170 -7.88 -9.27 -0.79
CA GLY A 170 -8.90 -9.19 -1.83
C GLY A 170 -9.78 -10.44 -1.84
N VAL A 171 -11.07 -10.24 -1.64
CA VAL A 171 -12.11 -11.27 -1.71
C VAL A 171 -12.97 -11.02 -2.94
N VAL A 172 -12.98 -11.97 -3.86
CA VAL A 172 -13.88 -11.96 -5.02
C VAL A 172 -14.80 -13.16 -4.95
N LEU A 173 -16.10 -12.91 -4.86
CA LEU A 173 -17.14 -13.92 -4.93
C LEU A 173 -18.02 -13.63 -6.15
N SER A 174 -18.31 -14.65 -6.94
CA SER A 174 -19.23 -14.52 -8.07
C SER A 174 -20.15 -15.72 -8.15
N GLY A 175 -21.33 -15.53 -8.74
CA GLY A 175 -22.33 -16.57 -8.85
C GLY A 175 -23.62 -16.04 -9.48
N ILE A 176 -24.64 -16.88 -9.50
CA ILE A 176 -25.98 -16.47 -9.93
C ILE A 176 -26.81 -16.17 -8.69
N HIS A 177 -27.41 -14.97 -8.62
CA HIS A 177 -28.18 -14.54 -7.47
C HIS A 177 -29.44 -15.42 -7.32
N PRO A 178 -29.72 -15.98 -6.13
CA PRO A 178 -30.78 -16.97 -5.95
C PRO A 178 -32.18 -16.42 -6.26
N ASP A 179 -32.45 -15.15 -5.91
CA ASP A 179 -33.78 -14.55 -6.12
C ASP A 179 -34.00 -13.93 -7.51
N THR A 180 -32.98 -13.30 -8.10
CA THR A 180 -33.12 -12.55 -9.36
C THR A 180 -32.68 -13.35 -10.58
N GLY A 181 -31.87 -14.40 -10.40
CA GLY A 181 -31.27 -15.15 -11.49
C GLY A 181 -30.17 -14.40 -12.27
N GLU A 182 -29.74 -13.23 -11.78
CA GLU A 182 -28.70 -12.42 -12.43
C GLU A 182 -27.30 -12.78 -11.93
N LEU A 183 -26.28 -12.55 -12.77
CA LEU A 183 -24.88 -12.68 -12.37
C LEU A 183 -24.55 -11.62 -11.31
N PHE A 184 -23.95 -12.03 -10.20
CA PHE A 184 -23.35 -11.13 -9.24
C PHE A 184 -21.82 -11.31 -9.19
N ILE A 185 -21.11 -10.20 -8.93
CA ILE A 185 -19.68 -10.19 -8.63
C ILE A 185 -19.47 -9.26 -7.44
N LEU A 186 -19.19 -9.86 -6.28
CA LEU A 186 -18.74 -9.20 -5.08
C LEU A 186 -17.21 -9.07 -5.15
N VAL A 187 -16.70 -7.85 -5.09
CA VAL A 187 -15.26 -7.55 -5.00
C VAL A 187 -15.04 -6.68 -3.78
N GLU A 188 -14.35 -7.22 -2.78
CA GLU A 188 -14.11 -6.52 -1.53
C GLU A 188 -12.65 -6.61 -1.12
N PRO A 189 -11.94 -5.48 -1.00
CA PRO A 189 -10.77 -5.41 -0.15
C PRO A 189 -11.22 -5.53 1.31
N GLN A 190 -10.40 -6.16 2.15
CA GLN A 190 -10.71 -6.31 3.57
C GLN A 190 -9.76 -5.45 4.39
N ALA A 191 -10.32 -4.74 5.37
CA ALA A 191 -9.52 -3.92 6.27
C ALA A 191 -8.79 -4.77 7.31
N GLY A 192 -7.67 -4.24 7.82
CA GLY A 192 -6.79 -4.95 8.73
C GLY A 192 -6.27 -4.07 9.86
N GLY A 193 -5.30 -4.59 10.59
CA GLY A 193 -4.65 -3.86 11.68
C GLY A 193 -3.43 -3.09 11.21
N TRP A 194 -3.33 -1.82 11.61
CA TRP A 194 -2.10 -1.03 11.43
C TRP A 194 -1.14 -1.21 12.61
N GLY A 195 0.15 -1.00 12.37
CA GLY A 195 1.15 -1.06 13.43
C GLY A 195 0.98 0.03 14.49
N ALA A 196 1.48 -0.23 15.70
CA ALA A 196 1.42 0.72 16.81
C ALA A 196 2.30 1.96 16.55
N GLY A 197 1.87 3.11 17.08
CA GLY A 197 2.66 4.34 17.10
C GLY A 197 3.55 4.44 18.33
N ALA A 198 4.35 5.51 18.41
CA ALA A 198 5.22 5.77 19.56
C ALA A 198 4.46 6.11 20.86
N ASP A 199 3.19 6.50 20.75
CA ASP A 199 2.35 6.99 21.84
C ASP A 199 0.92 6.45 21.82
N LYS A 200 0.61 5.50 20.93
CA LYS A 200 -0.73 4.91 20.80
C LYS A 200 -0.73 3.51 20.19
N ASP A 201 -1.77 2.75 20.50
CA ASP A 201 -2.10 1.51 19.80
C ASP A 201 -2.33 1.76 18.29
N GLY A 202 -2.14 0.72 17.49
CA GLY A 202 -2.44 0.74 16.06
C GLY A 202 -3.95 0.77 15.78
N GLU A 203 -4.31 1.35 14.64
CA GLU A 203 -5.71 1.44 14.20
C GLU A 203 -6.26 0.06 13.83
N ASN A 204 -7.44 -0.28 14.36
CA ASN A 204 -8.13 -1.53 14.03
C ASN A 204 -8.98 -1.36 12.77
N GLY A 205 -9.07 -2.40 11.92
CA GLY A 205 -9.97 -2.42 10.76
C GLY A 205 -9.78 -1.27 9.78
N LEU A 206 -8.54 -0.84 9.55
CA LEU A 206 -8.19 0.17 8.56
C LEU A 206 -7.64 -0.49 7.29
N VAL A 207 -8.02 0.02 6.13
CA VAL A 207 -7.53 -0.48 4.82
C VAL A 207 -6.03 -0.31 4.70
N CYS A 208 -5.43 -1.08 3.79
CA CYS A 208 -3.98 -1.13 3.66
C CYS A 208 -3.36 0.14 3.06
N VAL A 209 -2.07 0.33 3.32
CA VAL A 209 -1.30 1.46 2.77
C VAL A 209 -1.36 1.49 1.25
N GLY A 210 -1.85 2.58 0.66
CA GLY A 210 -1.98 2.70 -0.80
C GLY A 210 -3.33 2.24 -1.36
N ASP A 211 -4.25 1.75 -0.52
CA ASP A 211 -5.64 1.42 -0.90
C ASP A 211 -6.62 2.60 -0.67
N GLY A 212 -6.08 3.79 -0.39
CA GLY A 212 -6.82 5.06 -0.32
C GLY A 212 -7.95 5.09 0.72
N GLU A 213 -9.00 5.84 0.41
CA GLU A 213 -10.22 5.94 1.21
C GLU A 213 -11.28 4.94 0.71
N THR A 214 -10.93 3.65 0.69
CA THR A 214 -11.86 2.62 0.24
C THR A 214 -12.93 2.36 1.31
N TYR A 215 -14.19 2.51 0.91
CA TYR A 215 -15.33 2.22 1.78
C TYR A 215 -15.59 0.72 1.88
N ILE A 216 -15.87 0.26 3.10
CA ILE A 216 -16.34 -1.11 3.32
C ILE A 216 -17.83 -1.21 3.01
N ILE A 217 -18.24 -2.24 2.27
CA ILE A 217 -19.64 -2.45 1.91
C ILE A 217 -20.45 -2.76 3.18
N PRO A 218 -21.54 -2.02 3.46
CA PRO A 218 -22.42 -2.33 4.57
C PRO A 218 -23.02 -3.73 4.43
N VAL A 219 -23.19 -4.45 5.55
CA VAL A 219 -23.74 -5.81 5.56
C VAL A 219 -25.09 -5.90 4.83
N GLU A 220 -26.01 -4.98 5.12
CA GLU A 220 -27.35 -4.95 4.49
C GLU A 220 -27.26 -4.81 2.96
N VAL A 221 -26.33 -3.98 2.47
CA VAL A 221 -26.09 -3.80 1.04
C VAL A 221 -25.47 -5.06 0.44
N CYS A 222 -24.55 -5.69 1.16
CA CYS A 222 -23.90 -6.92 0.74
C CYS A 222 -24.94 -8.05 0.55
N GLU A 223 -25.79 -8.29 1.56
CA GLU A 223 -26.79 -9.35 1.54
C GLU A 223 -27.91 -9.11 0.53
N THR A 224 -28.24 -7.84 0.24
CA THR A 224 -29.28 -7.49 -0.73
C THR A 224 -28.79 -7.61 -2.17
N ARG A 225 -27.50 -7.33 -2.43
CA ARG A 225 -26.96 -7.26 -3.80
C ARG A 225 -26.28 -8.54 -4.26
N TYR A 226 -25.78 -9.34 -3.33
CA TYR A 226 -24.99 -10.51 -3.63
C TYR A 226 -25.64 -11.72 -2.98
N GLY A 227 -25.53 -12.89 -3.62
CA GLY A 227 -26.15 -14.13 -3.16
C GLY A 227 -25.46 -14.73 -1.92
N VAL A 228 -25.25 -13.94 -0.88
CA VAL A 228 -24.54 -14.29 0.35
C VAL A 228 -25.26 -13.73 1.59
N LEU A 229 -25.14 -14.41 2.72
CA LEU A 229 -25.47 -13.89 4.04
C LEU A 229 -24.16 -13.63 4.80
N VAL A 230 -24.03 -12.49 5.49
CA VAL A 230 -22.87 -12.20 6.34
C VAL A 230 -23.18 -12.70 7.76
N GLU A 231 -22.67 -13.87 8.11
CA GLU A 231 -22.96 -14.51 9.41
C GLU A 231 -22.15 -13.86 10.56
N ARG A 232 -20.99 -13.30 10.23
CA ARG A 232 -20.14 -12.59 11.18
C ARG A 232 -19.44 -11.42 10.51
N TYR A 233 -19.38 -10.30 11.23
CA TYR A 233 -18.49 -9.20 10.89
C TYR A 233 -18.02 -8.50 12.18
N GLY A 234 -16.73 -8.59 12.49
CA GLY A 234 -16.16 -7.95 13.68
C GLY A 234 -14.64 -8.06 13.75
N TYR A 235 -14.04 -7.47 14.78
CA TYR A 235 -12.59 -7.55 14.95
C TYR A 235 -12.12 -8.97 15.31
N ASP A 236 -10.95 -9.33 14.81
CA ASP A 236 -10.22 -10.50 15.29
C ASP A 236 -9.60 -10.19 16.65
N ILE A 237 -10.01 -10.96 17.67
CA ILE A 237 -9.55 -10.82 19.06
C ILE A 237 -8.48 -11.86 19.42
N THR A 238 -7.95 -12.61 18.45
CA THR A 238 -6.82 -13.50 18.68
C THR A 238 -5.59 -12.71 19.13
N GLU A 239 -4.80 -13.29 20.04
CA GLU A 239 -3.58 -12.67 20.57
C GLU A 239 -2.53 -12.46 19.46
N GLY A 240 -1.84 -11.31 19.48
CA GLY A 240 -0.84 -10.99 18.46
C GLY A 240 -0.57 -9.50 18.32
N GLY A 241 0.67 -9.15 17.93
CA GLY A 241 1.10 -7.76 17.78
C GLY A 241 1.27 -7.01 19.10
N GLU A 242 1.53 -7.74 20.19
CA GLU A 242 1.66 -7.17 21.53
C GLU A 242 2.97 -6.36 21.68
N GLY A 243 2.88 -5.29 22.46
CA GLY A 243 3.98 -4.38 22.77
C GLY A 243 3.52 -3.40 23.85
N LYS A 244 4.33 -2.38 24.17
CA LYS A 244 3.87 -1.29 25.06
C LYS A 244 2.58 -0.65 24.52
N PHE A 245 2.53 -0.51 23.21
CA PHE A 245 1.33 -0.23 22.43
C PHE A 245 1.16 -1.39 21.45
N ARG A 246 -0.06 -1.93 21.36
CA ARG A 246 -0.33 -3.10 20.51
C ARG A 246 -0.62 -2.68 19.07
N GLY A 247 -0.40 -3.59 18.14
CA GLY A 247 -0.95 -3.49 16.79
C GLY A 247 -2.48 -3.43 16.78
N GLY A 248 -3.01 -2.84 15.73
CA GLY A 248 -4.43 -2.85 15.43
C GLY A 248 -4.94 -4.26 15.15
N ARG A 249 -6.21 -4.51 15.45
CA ARG A 249 -6.88 -5.77 15.15
C ARG A 249 -7.36 -5.80 13.71
N GLY A 250 -7.18 -6.94 13.05
CA GLY A 250 -7.81 -7.23 11.76
C GLY A 250 -9.30 -7.54 11.91
N LEU A 251 -9.91 -7.99 10.81
CA LEU A 251 -11.33 -8.34 10.75
C LEU A 251 -11.52 -9.85 10.62
N VAL A 252 -12.63 -10.35 11.18
CA VAL A 252 -13.21 -11.65 10.87
C VAL A 252 -14.52 -11.40 10.16
N ARG A 253 -14.68 -11.99 8.96
CA ARG A 253 -15.89 -11.89 8.16
C ARG A 253 -16.26 -13.25 7.59
N ASP A 254 -17.46 -13.71 7.95
CA ASP A 254 -17.96 -15.02 7.55
C ASP A 254 -19.10 -14.82 6.54
N TYR A 255 -18.94 -15.38 5.35
CA TYR A 255 -19.97 -15.37 4.31
C TYR A 255 -20.56 -16.76 4.16
N ARG A 256 -21.88 -16.86 4.24
CA ARG A 256 -22.62 -18.04 3.80
C ARG A 256 -23.16 -17.80 2.40
N VAL A 257 -22.69 -18.56 1.44
CA VAL A 257 -23.22 -18.52 0.07
C VAL A 257 -24.65 -19.06 0.06
N LEU A 258 -25.58 -18.27 -0.49
CA LEU A 258 -26.99 -18.65 -0.66
C LEU A 258 -27.30 -19.11 -2.09
N ALA A 259 -26.44 -18.74 -3.05
CA ALA A 259 -26.52 -19.25 -4.42
C ALA A 259 -26.26 -20.77 -4.45
N GLU A 260 -26.81 -21.46 -5.45
CA GLU A 260 -26.58 -22.89 -5.67
C GLU A 260 -25.10 -23.20 -5.93
N GLU A 261 -24.42 -22.31 -6.67
CA GLU A 261 -23.00 -22.38 -6.96
C GLU A 261 -22.39 -20.97 -6.89
N ALA A 262 -21.14 -20.89 -6.43
CA ALA A 262 -20.35 -19.68 -6.44
C ALA A 262 -18.85 -19.98 -6.63
N TRP A 263 -18.14 -19.03 -7.24
CA TRP A 263 -16.69 -19.04 -7.39
C TRP A 263 -16.08 -18.04 -6.41
N TYR A 264 -15.04 -18.49 -5.70
CA TYR A 264 -14.26 -17.69 -4.78
C TYR A 264 -12.83 -17.53 -5.28
N THR A 265 -12.32 -16.30 -5.25
CA THR A 265 -10.90 -16.00 -5.40
C THR A 265 -10.47 -15.12 -4.23
N GLY A 266 -9.44 -15.56 -3.52
CA GLY A 266 -8.86 -14.85 -2.38
C GLY A 266 -7.39 -14.52 -2.64
N THR A 267 -6.99 -13.29 -2.32
CA THR A 267 -5.59 -12.86 -2.39
C THR A 267 -5.16 -12.32 -1.03
N PHE A 268 -4.23 -13.02 -0.37
CA PHE A 268 -3.76 -12.68 0.98
C PHE A 268 -2.25 -12.76 1.05
N GLY A 269 -1.61 -11.70 1.53
CA GLY A 269 -0.20 -11.66 1.90
C GLY A 269 0.01 -11.73 3.41
N ARG A 270 1.28 -11.71 3.84
CA ARG A 270 1.73 -11.65 5.26
C ARG A 270 1.25 -12.81 6.15
N TYR A 271 0.90 -13.95 5.57
CA TYR A 271 0.49 -15.15 6.30
C TYR A 271 1.70 -16.00 6.74
N LYS A 272 2.83 -15.92 6.03
CA LYS A 272 4.08 -16.63 6.38
C LYS A 272 5.10 -15.69 7.05
N TYR A 273 5.36 -14.53 6.46
CA TYR A 273 6.24 -13.49 7.02
C TYR A 273 5.40 -12.36 7.61
N ARG A 274 5.20 -12.42 8.92
CA ARG A 274 4.36 -11.47 9.66
C ARG A 274 4.93 -10.04 9.64
N PRO A 275 4.08 -9.00 9.80
CA PRO A 275 4.52 -7.61 9.91
C PRO A 275 5.56 -7.41 11.03
N TRP A 276 6.43 -6.42 10.84
CA TRP A 276 7.54 -6.10 11.73
C TRP A 276 7.09 -5.15 12.88
N GLY A 277 7.67 -5.34 14.07
CA GLY A 277 7.46 -4.46 15.23
C GLY A 277 8.50 -3.34 15.32
N MET A 278 8.31 -2.44 16.29
CA MET A 278 9.26 -1.36 16.61
C MET A 278 9.42 -1.18 18.12
N GLY A 279 10.58 -0.67 18.52
CA GLY A 279 10.95 -0.50 19.92
C GLY A 279 11.66 -1.74 20.48
N GLU A 280 12.31 -1.56 21.63
CA GLU A 280 12.80 -2.65 22.48
C GLU A 280 11.67 -3.26 23.31
#